data_AF-A0A556N2C9-F1
#
_entry.id   AF-A0A556N2C9-F1
#
_cell.length_a   1.000
_cell.length_b   1.000
_cell.length_c   1.000
_cell.angle_alpha   90.00
_cell.angle_beta   90.00
_cell.angle_gamma   90.00
#
_symmetry.space_group_name_H-M   'P 1'
#
loop_
_entity.id
_entity.type
_entity.pdbx_description
1 polymer ?
#
loop_
_entity_poly.entity_id
_entity_poly.type
_entity_poly.pdbx_seq_one_letter_code
_entity_poly.pdbx_strand_id
1 'polypeptide(L)'
;MKVNRKIIVIYSLLILFSLGSCDLEGSSEEGTPTSYVVKADESTSVNKLGKLINLEKFRPEKVEFHHTFIETINGGGSDEPKDDYLQAVLYFDSRTFKKMLDLCKKTDYALPNYRKKTFDFPWLSKELSTELENSDADYHGHPDLFFESEGGKLWFLDQKVLFYREIR
;
A
#
# COMPACT_ATOMS: atom_id res chain seq x y z
N MET A 1 -40.73 47.53 18.06
CA MET A 1 -41.46 48.35 17.06
C MET A 1 -40.92 48.01 15.67
N LYS A 2 -41.82 48.00 14.68
CA LYS A 2 -41.60 47.85 13.21
C LYS A 2 -40.39 48.68 12.75
N VAL A 3 -39.68 48.31 11.67
CA VAL A 3 -40.03 48.52 10.25
C VAL A 3 -38.98 47.71 9.43
N ASN A 4 -39.35 46.70 8.60
CA ASN A 4 -39.67 46.79 7.16
C ASN A 4 -38.53 47.44 6.33
N ARG A 5 -38.06 47.04 5.16
CA ARG A 5 -38.63 46.37 3.96
C ARG A 5 -37.52 46.41 2.88
N LYS A 6 -37.45 45.38 2.00
CA LYS A 6 -37.33 45.43 0.50
C LYS A 6 -36.06 46.16 -0.09
N ILE A 7 -35.44 45.87 -1.26
CA ILE A 7 -35.78 45.20 -2.53
C ILE A 7 -34.55 45.36 -3.48
N ILE A 8 -34.27 44.37 -4.36
CA ILE A 8 -33.73 44.44 -5.76
C ILE A 8 -32.28 44.98 -5.94
N VAL A 9 -31.37 44.38 -6.74
CA VAL A 9 -31.19 44.54 -8.21
C VAL A 9 -30.24 43.47 -8.75
N ILE A 10 -30.63 42.95 -9.93
CA ILE A 10 -29.99 41.99 -10.85
C ILE A 10 -28.77 42.61 -11.56
N TYR A 11 -27.71 41.84 -11.83
CA TYR A 11 -26.91 42.02 -13.04
C TYR A 11 -26.50 40.69 -13.67
N SER A 12 -27.11 40.45 -14.83
CA SER A 12 -26.70 39.45 -15.81
C SER A 12 -25.33 39.80 -16.39
N LEU A 13 -24.45 38.81 -16.51
CA LEU A 13 -23.35 38.86 -17.47
C LEU A 13 -23.35 37.57 -18.29
N LEU A 14 -24.01 37.64 -19.45
CA LEU A 14 -23.97 36.65 -20.52
C LEU A 14 -22.55 36.65 -21.10
N ILE A 15 -21.78 35.60 -20.82
CA ILE A 15 -20.54 35.31 -21.55
C ILE A 15 -20.93 34.52 -22.80
N LEU A 16 -20.95 35.22 -23.93
CA LEU A 16 -20.92 34.63 -25.26
C LEU A 16 -19.59 33.89 -25.43
N PHE A 17 -19.60 32.57 -25.27
CA PHE A 17 -18.49 31.72 -25.70
C PHE A 17 -18.68 31.39 -27.18
N SER A 18 -17.92 32.09 -28.00
CA SER A 18 -17.84 31.90 -29.45
C SER A 18 -17.32 30.52 -29.79
N LEU A 19 -17.98 29.91 -30.77
CA LEU A 19 -17.63 28.67 -31.44
C LEU A 19 -16.19 28.72 -31.99
N GLY A 20 -15.46 27.64 -31.76
CA GLY A 20 -14.16 27.40 -32.35
C GLY A 20 -13.67 26.00 -32.00
N SER A 21 -14.35 24.96 -32.50
CA SER A 21 -13.76 23.62 -32.55
C SER A 21 -13.43 23.31 -34.00
N CYS A 22 -12.11 23.24 -34.24
CA CYS A 22 -11.51 22.73 -35.46
C CYS A 22 -11.94 21.28 -35.68
N ASP A 23 -12.32 20.97 -36.92
CA ASP A 23 -12.26 19.61 -37.44
C ASP A 23 -10.79 19.17 -37.43
N LEU A 24 -10.49 18.22 -36.55
CA LEU A 24 -9.27 17.43 -36.58
C LEU A 24 -9.68 16.02 -36.95
N GLU A 25 -9.73 15.75 -38.26
CA GLU A 25 -9.61 14.39 -38.79
C GLU A 25 -8.21 13.88 -38.46
N GLY A 26 -8.07 13.36 -37.24
CA GLY A 26 -7.00 12.46 -36.85
C GLY A 26 -7.56 11.05 -36.86
N SER A 27 -7.11 10.23 -37.81
CA SER A 27 -7.27 8.78 -37.79
C SER A 27 -6.65 8.25 -36.49
N SER A 28 -7.48 8.10 -35.47
CA SER A 28 -7.19 7.29 -34.30
C SER A 28 -7.34 5.85 -34.75
N GLU A 29 -6.24 5.13 -34.90
CA GLU A 29 -6.28 3.68 -34.74
C GLU A 29 -6.87 3.44 -33.34
N GLU A 30 -8.14 3.03 -33.29
CA GLU A 30 -8.78 2.53 -32.08
C GLU A 30 -8.05 1.24 -31.66
N GLY A 31 -6.94 1.39 -30.95
CA GLY A 31 -6.41 0.34 -30.12
C GLY A 31 -7.49 -0.07 -29.14
N THR A 32 -7.80 -1.36 -29.06
CA THR A 32 -8.71 -1.88 -28.04
C THR A 32 -8.30 -1.34 -26.67
N PRO A 33 -9.22 -0.75 -25.90
CA PRO A 33 -8.88 -0.19 -24.60
C PRO A 33 -8.32 -1.31 -23.72
N THR A 34 -7.08 -1.13 -23.26
CA THR A 34 -6.47 -2.05 -22.29
C THR A 34 -7.29 -2.02 -21.02
N SER A 35 -7.72 -3.19 -20.54
CA SER A 35 -8.52 -3.30 -19.32
C SER A 35 -7.80 -4.12 -18.26
N TYR A 36 -7.88 -3.62 -17.03
CA TYR A 36 -7.21 -4.18 -15.85
C TYR A 36 -8.24 -4.51 -14.78
N VAL A 37 -7.99 -5.56 -14.01
CA VAL A 37 -8.73 -5.85 -12.78
C VAL A 37 -7.74 -5.99 -11.63
N VAL A 38 -8.01 -5.26 -10.55
CA VAL A 38 -7.30 -5.42 -9.29
C VAL A 38 -7.83 -6.67 -8.60
N LYS A 39 -6.93 -7.60 -8.30
CA LYS A 39 -7.19 -8.82 -7.54
C LYS A 39 -6.51 -8.74 -6.18
N ALA A 40 -7.03 -9.51 -5.24
CA ALA A 40 -6.40 -9.75 -3.95
C ALA A 40 -6.38 -11.25 -3.66
N ASP A 41 -5.24 -11.80 -3.24
CA ASP A 41 -5.15 -13.11 -2.59
C ASP A 41 -4.88 -12.90 -1.10
N GLU A 42 -5.70 -13.55 -0.28
CA GLU A 42 -5.60 -13.51 1.18
C GLU A 42 -5.31 -14.91 1.68
N SER A 43 -4.29 -15.08 2.52
CA SER A 43 -3.96 -16.40 3.02
C SER A 43 -3.19 -16.41 4.34
N THR A 44 -3.28 -17.54 5.02
CA THR A 44 -2.52 -17.89 6.21
C THR A 44 -1.43 -18.93 5.95
N SER A 45 -1.22 -19.31 4.68
CA SER A 45 -0.26 -20.36 4.31
C SER A 45 1.16 -19.81 4.21
N VAL A 46 2.04 -20.27 5.10
CA VAL A 46 3.49 -19.98 5.04
C VAL A 46 4.09 -20.38 3.70
N ASN A 47 3.64 -21.50 3.13
CA ASN A 47 4.16 -21.99 1.84
C ASN A 47 3.70 -21.13 0.67
N LYS A 48 2.50 -20.53 0.71
CA LYS A 48 2.07 -19.57 -0.31
C LYS A 48 2.86 -18.28 -0.21
N LEU A 49 3.02 -17.74 1.00
CA LEU A 49 3.85 -16.55 1.22
C LEU A 49 5.31 -16.76 0.78
N GLY A 50 5.85 -17.95 1.03
CA GLY A 50 7.20 -18.34 0.60
C GLY A 50 7.40 -18.40 -0.92
N LYS A 51 6.33 -18.32 -1.73
CA LYS A 51 6.43 -18.13 -3.19
C LYS A 51 6.57 -16.65 -3.58
N LEU A 52 6.24 -15.73 -2.67
CA LEU A 52 6.27 -14.29 -2.89
C LEU A 52 7.52 -13.62 -2.30
N ILE A 53 8.04 -14.16 -1.20
CA ILE A 53 9.25 -13.68 -0.49
C ILE A 53 10.09 -14.84 0.02
N ASN A 54 11.41 -14.63 0.21
CA ASN A 54 12.29 -15.68 0.71
C ASN A 54 12.08 -15.86 2.23
N LEU A 55 11.64 -17.04 2.68
CA LEU A 55 11.43 -17.35 4.10
C LEU A 55 12.48 -18.30 4.68
N GLU A 56 13.56 -18.60 3.97
CA GLU A 56 14.55 -19.60 4.38
C GLU A 56 15.36 -19.16 5.60
N LYS A 57 15.75 -17.88 5.65
CA LYS A 57 16.56 -17.33 6.74
C LYS A 57 15.79 -17.27 8.07
N PHE A 58 14.52 -16.86 8.00
CA PHE A 58 13.63 -16.72 9.13
C PHE A 58 12.22 -17.18 8.76
N ARG A 59 11.95 -18.47 9.02
CA ARG A 59 10.63 -19.04 8.74
C ARG A 59 9.66 -18.72 9.89
N PRO A 60 8.53 -18.06 9.63
CA PRO A 60 7.50 -17.79 10.63
C PRO A 60 6.73 -19.07 10.99
N GLU A 61 6.19 -19.12 12.21
CA GLU A 61 5.30 -20.20 12.68
C GLU A 61 3.90 -20.07 12.05
N LYS A 62 3.43 -18.84 11.92
CA LYS A 62 2.14 -18.48 11.33
C LYS A 62 2.29 -17.22 10.50
N VAL A 63 1.45 -17.07 9.48
CA VAL A 63 1.33 -15.84 8.70
C VAL A 63 -0.13 -15.47 8.49
N GLU A 64 -0.37 -14.20 8.25
CA GLU A 64 -1.59 -13.64 7.65
C GLU A 64 -1.12 -12.63 6.61
N PHE A 65 -1.53 -12.76 5.35
CA PHE A 65 -1.09 -11.83 4.31
C PHE A 65 -2.15 -11.55 3.27
N HIS A 66 -2.09 -10.34 2.71
CA HIS A 66 -2.88 -9.85 1.59
C HIS A 66 -1.91 -9.43 0.48
N HIS A 67 -2.03 -10.07 -0.68
CA HIS A 67 -1.31 -9.69 -1.90
C HIS A 67 -2.31 -9.09 -2.87
N THR A 68 -2.21 -7.79 -3.10
CA THR A 68 -2.97 -7.08 -4.13
C THR A 68 -2.12 -7.04 -5.40
N PHE A 69 -2.70 -7.38 -6.55
CA PHE A 69 -2.01 -7.39 -7.84
C PHE A 69 -2.97 -7.09 -8.98
N ILE A 70 -2.42 -6.71 -10.12
CA ILE A 70 -3.19 -6.37 -11.32
C ILE A 70 -3.18 -7.55 -12.28
N GLU A 71 -4.36 -7.89 -12.79
CA GLU A 71 -4.50 -8.82 -13.90
C GLU A 71 -4.94 -8.05 -15.14
N THR A 72 -4.14 -8.16 -16.20
CA THR A 72 -4.48 -7.61 -17.51
C THR A 72 -5.44 -8.55 -18.23
N ILE A 73 -6.61 -8.03 -18.62
CA ILE A 73 -7.65 -8.83 -19.29
C ILE A 73 -7.47 -8.79 -20.81
N ASN A 74 -7.17 -7.62 -21.38
CA ASN A 74 -6.95 -7.41 -22.81
C ASN A 74 -5.95 -6.28 -23.06
N GLY A 75 -5.16 -6.37 -24.13
CA GLY A 75 -4.20 -5.33 -24.55
C GLY A 75 -2.92 -5.30 -23.70
N GLY A 76 -1.81 -4.81 -24.27
CA GLY A 76 -0.52 -4.65 -23.57
C GLY A 76 -0.06 -3.21 -23.72
N GLY A 77 -0.64 -2.31 -22.92
CA GLY A 77 -0.29 -0.89 -22.90
C GLY A 77 0.62 -0.56 -21.72
N SER A 78 1.49 0.43 -21.88
CA SER A 78 2.54 0.81 -20.92
C SER A 78 2.06 1.53 -19.66
N ASP A 79 0.78 1.91 -19.58
CA ASP A 79 0.19 2.63 -18.45
C ASP A 79 -0.52 1.65 -17.51
N GLU A 80 0.22 0.68 -17.00
CA GLU A 80 -0.26 -0.26 -16.00
C GLU A 80 -0.47 0.47 -14.65
N PRO A 81 -1.60 0.27 -13.95
CA PRO A 81 -1.77 0.79 -12.61
C PRO A 81 -0.67 0.26 -11.67
N LYS A 82 -0.37 0.97 -10.58
CA LYS A 82 0.72 0.60 -9.64
C LYS A 82 0.19 -0.02 -8.36
N ASP A 83 -0.77 -0.93 -8.49
CA ASP A 83 -1.48 -1.53 -7.36
C ASP A 83 -1.01 -2.97 -7.09
N ASP A 84 0.28 -3.26 -7.27
CA ASP A 84 0.89 -4.51 -6.80
C ASP A 84 1.63 -4.27 -5.48
N TYR A 85 1.11 -4.85 -4.40
CA TYR A 85 1.75 -4.78 -3.09
C TYR A 85 1.41 -5.97 -2.20
N LEU A 86 2.36 -6.30 -1.33
CA LEU A 86 2.25 -7.35 -0.33
C LEU A 86 2.23 -6.74 1.07
N GLN A 87 1.20 -7.06 1.84
CA GLN A 87 1.07 -6.77 3.26
C GLN A 87 1.02 -8.09 4.04
N ALA A 88 1.81 -8.24 5.10
CA ALA A 88 1.81 -9.47 5.88
C ALA A 88 2.06 -9.22 7.38
N VAL A 89 1.49 -10.09 8.20
CA VAL A 89 1.82 -10.28 9.62
C VAL A 89 2.53 -11.63 9.74
N LEU A 90 3.75 -11.61 10.24
CA LEU A 90 4.60 -12.78 10.42
C LEU A 90 4.76 -13.06 11.91
N TYR A 91 4.40 -14.25 12.38
CA TYR A 91 4.48 -14.64 13.78
C TYR A 91 5.68 -15.55 14.01
N PHE A 92 6.46 -15.29 15.05
CA PHE A 92 7.69 -16.02 15.34
C PHE A 92 7.75 -16.47 16.79
N ASP A 93 8.43 -17.58 17.04
CA ASP A 93 8.81 -17.95 18.39
C ASP A 93 9.79 -16.92 18.98
N SER A 94 9.76 -16.76 20.30
CA SER A 94 10.61 -15.82 21.03
C SER A 94 12.11 -15.92 20.73
N ARG A 95 12.64 -17.11 20.45
CA ARG A 95 14.07 -17.31 20.16
C ARG A 95 14.40 -16.78 18.78
N THR A 96 13.59 -17.10 17.78
CA THR A 96 13.76 -16.62 16.41
C THR A 96 13.57 -15.10 16.34
N PHE A 97 12.52 -14.59 16.99
CA PHE A 97 12.23 -13.16 17.05
C PHE A 97 13.38 -12.36 17.68
N LYS A 98 13.92 -12.82 18.80
CA LYS A 98 15.08 -12.19 19.46
C LYS A 98 16.30 -12.14 18.54
N LYS A 99 16.57 -13.20 17.80
CA LYS A 99 17.68 -13.23 16.83
C LYS A 99 17.49 -12.18 15.73
N MET A 100 16.27 -12.00 15.22
CA MET A 100 15.98 -10.96 14.22
C MET A 100 16.24 -9.56 14.77
N LEU A 101 15.75 -9.24 15.97
CA LEU A 101 16.00 -7.96 16.63
C LEU A 101 17.49 -7.71 16.88
N ASP A 102 18.23 -8.73 17.32
CA ASP A 102 19.67 -8.62 17.56
C ASP A 102 20.45 -8.36 16.26
N LEU A 103 19.99 -8.88 15.13
CA LEU A 103 20.56 -8.59 13.81
C LEU A 103 20.26 -7.17 13.36
N CYS A 104 19.01 -6.70 13.52
CA CYS A 104 18.67 -5.30 13.22
C CYS A 104 19.57 -4.34 14.01
N LYS A 105 19.73 -4.54 15.31
CA LYS A 105 20.57 -3.69 16.19
C LYS A 105 22.05 -3.63 15.78
N LYS A 106 22.56 -4.67 15.13
CA LYS A 106 23.97 -4.78 14.71
C LYS A 106 24.19 -4.30 13.27
N THR A 107 23.12 -4.11 12.51
CA THR A 107 23.21 -3.71 11.12
C THR A 107 23.18 -2.19 11.06
N ASP A 108 24.21 -1.61 10.44
CA ASP A 108 24.22 -0.18 10.16
C ASP A 108 23.41 0.05 8.87
N TYR A 109 22.24 0.66 8.99
CA TYR A 109 21.39 1.04 7.86
C TYR A 109 21.07 2.52 7.94
N ALA A 110 20.99 3.17 6.77
CA ALA A 110 20.49 4.53 6.67
C ALA A 110 19.11 4.58 7.30
N LEU A 111 18.94 5.39 8.36
CA LEU A 111 17.73 5.44 9.20
C LEU A 111 16.46 5.44 8.33
N PRO A 112 15.80 4.28 8.20
CA PRO A 112 14.58 4.18 7.41
C PRO A 112 13.50 5.00 8.11
N ASN A 113 13.08 6.12 7.52
CA ASN A 113 12.02 6.94 8.10
C ASN A 113 10.62 6.36 7.77
N TYR A 114 10.45 5.04 7.96
CA TYR A 114 9.16 4.39 7.77
C TYR A 114 8.24 4.74 8.95
N ARG A 115 7.01 5.13 8.62
CA ARG A 115 6.02 5.58 9.60
C ARG A 115 5.11 4.42 9.97
N LYS A 116 4.66 4.39 11.22
CA LYS A 116 3.63 3.47 11.72
C LYS A 116 2.44 3.31 10.75
N LYS A 117 1.98 4.43 10.17
CA LYS A 117 0.88 4.49 9.18
C LYS A 117 1.11 3.60 7.93
N THR A 118 2.35 3.31 7.56
CA THR A 118 2.65 2.37 6.46
C THR A 118 2.21 0.94 6.76
N PHE A 119 2.10 0.60 8.04
CA PHE A 119 1.77 -0.74 8.53
C PHE A 119 0.34 -0.84 9.10
N ASP A 120 -0.43 0.25 9.04
CA ASP A 120 -1.83 0.30 9.47
C ASP A 120 -2.72 -0.34 8.39
N PHE A 121 -2.62 -1.67 8.24
CA PHE A 121 -3.34 -2.38 7.19
C PHE A 121 -4.85 -2.41 7.52
N PRO A 122 -5.73 -2.12 6.55
CA PRO A 122 -7.18 -2.07 6.81
C PRO A 122 -7.79 -3.37 7.34
N TRP A 123 -7.10 -4.50 7.12
CA TRP A 123 -7.53 -5.84 7.50
C TRP A 123 -6.92 -6.34 8.82
N LEU A 124 -6.08 -5.54 9.49
CA LEU A 124 -5.56 -5.93 10.80
C LEU A 124 -6.71 -6.19 11.78
N SER A 125 -6.55 -7.24 12.59
CA SER A 125 -7.44 -7.46 13.72
C SER A 125 -7.35 -6.28 14.70
N LYS A 126 -8.43 -6.01 15.44
CA LYS A 126 -8.44 -4.94 16.44
C LYS A 126 -7.28 -5.05 17.43
N GLU A 127 -6.90 -6.27 17.81
CA GLU A 127 -5.78 -6.55 18.69
C GLU A 127 -4.45 -6.08 18.09
N LEU A 128 -4.18 -6.45 16.84
CA LEU A 128 -2.96 -6.05 16.13
C LEU A 128 -2.92 -4.55 15.85
N SER A 129 -4.03 -3.93 15.46
CA SER A 129 -4.11 -2.47 15.29
C SER A 129 -3.79 -1.76 16.62
N THR A 130 -4.34 -2.25 17.73
CA THR A 130 -4.06 -1.68 19.06
C THR A 130 -2.60 -1.87 19.46
N GLU A 131 -2.02 -3.04 19.18
CA GLU A 131 -0.59 -3.31 19.43
C GLU A 131 0.30 -2.37 18.61
N LEU A 132 -0.01 -2.18 17.31
CA LEU A 132 0.68 -1.25 16.43
C LEU A 132 0.56 0.20 16.92
N GLU A 133 -0.63 0.64 17.29
CA GLU A 133 -0.89 1.97 17.85
C GLU A 133 -0.05 2.22 19.10
N ASN A 134 0.04 1.24 19.99
CA ASN A 134 0.78 1.33 21.25
C ASN A 134 2.28 1.04 21.12
N SER A 135 2.77 0.60 19.96
CA SER A 135 4.20 0.44 19.73
C SER A 135 4.93 1.78 19.84
N ASP A 136 6.22 1.73 20.21
CA ASP A 136 7.07 2.88 20.47
C ASP A 136 6.93 3.97 19.39
N ALA A 137 6.65 5.20 19.82
CA ALA A 137 6.42 6.33 18.93
C ALA A 137 7.72 6.80 18.24
N ASP A 138 8.86 6.54 18.86
CA ASP A 138 10.19 6.88 18.33
C ASP A 138 10.78 5.73 17.50
N TYR A 139 10.08 4.60 17.42
CA TYR A 139 10.48 3.49 16.57
C TYR A 139 10.20 3.81 15.09
N HIS A 140 11.25 3.64 14.29
CA HIS A 140 11.20 3.78 12.85
C HIS A 140 11.46 2.39 12.25
N GLY A 141 10.48 1.86 11.53
CA GLY A 141 10.54 0.50 10.97
C GLY A 141 11.79 0.25 10.12
N HIS A 142 12.19 -0.99 9.91
CA HIS A 142 13.44 -1.35 9.22
C HIS A 142 13.25 -1.61 7.72
N PRO A 143 14.28 -1.44 6.85
CA PRO A 143 14.26 -2.09 5.55
C PRO A 143 14.23 -3.60 5.73
N ASP A 144 13.79 -4.34 4.71
CA ASP A 144 13.89 -5.78 4.73
C ASP A 144 15.36 -6.25 4.73
N LEU A 145 15.74 -6.96 5.80
CA LEU A 145 17.07 -7.56 6.00
C LEU A 145 17.03 -9.11 5.95
N PHE A 146 15.83 -9.68 5.77
CA PHE A 146 15.56 -11.07 6.07
C PHE A 146 14.97 -11.84 4.91
N PHE A 147 14.13 -11.20 4.10
CA PHE A 147 13.27 -11.88 3.14
C PHE A 147 13.66 -11.65 1.67
N GLU A 148 14.85 -11.09 1.45
CA GLU A 148 15.43 -10.79 0.14
C GLU A 148 14.46 -10.01 -0.76
N SER A 149 13.68 -9.13 -0.13
CA SER A 149 12.63 -8.38 -0.77
C SER A 149 13.07 -6.93 -0.99
N GLU A 150 13.46 -6.59 -2.22
CA GLU A 150 13.75 -5.21 -2.60
C GLU A 150 12.56 -4.28 -2.26
N GLY A 151 12.86 -3.13 -1.65
CA GLY A 151 11.84 -2.18 -1.21
C GLY A 151 10.96 -2.65 -0.05
N GLY A 152 11.22 -3.84 0.51
CA GLY A 152 10.51 -4.38 1.67
C GLY A 152 10.74 -3.53 2.92
N LYS A 153 9.69 -3.41 3.73
CA LYS A 153 9.66 -2.62 4.96
C LYS A 153 9.14 -3.49 6.09
N LEU A 154 9.74 -3.36 7.27
CA LEU A 154 9.48 -4.16 8.44
C LEU A 154 9.09 -3.29 9.63
N TRP A 155 8.09 -3.73 10.39
CA TRP A 155 7.76 -3.14 11.68
C TRP A 155 7.67 -4.25 12.73
N PHE A 156 8.47 -4.14 13.78
CA PHE A 156 8.54 -5.14 14.83
C PHE A 156 7.51 -4.81 15.92
N LEU A 157 6.71 -5.81 16.29
CA LEU A 157 5.80 -5.79 17.44
C LEU A 157 6.22 -6.89 18.44
N ASP A 158 5.39 -7.31 19.40
CA ASP A 158 5.76 -8.42 20.28
C ASP A 158 5.65 -9.76 19.54
N GLN A 159 6.80 -10.38 19.24
CA GLN A 159 6.93 -11.67 18.54
C GLN A 159 6.28 -11.70 17.15
N LYS A 160 6.07 -10.52 16.57
CA LYS A 160 5.46 -10.34 15.25
C LYS A 160 6.25 -9.33 14.44
N VAL A 161 6.25 -9.54 13.13
CA VAL A 161 6.79 -8.58 12.17
C VAL A 161 5.71 -8.26 11.15
N LEU A 162 5.34 -6.98 11.06
CA LEU A 162 4.53 -6.49 9.95
C LEU A 162 5.48 -6.23 8.77
N PHE A 163 5.12 -6.75 7.61
CA PHE A 163 5.87 -6.63 6.37
C PHE A 163 5.02 -5.89 5.34
N TYR A 164 5.63 -4.92 4.66
CA TYR A 164 5.04 -4.22 3.52
C TYR A 164 6.05 -4.16 2.38
N ARG A 165 5.64 -4.51 1.15
CA ARG A 165 6.39 -4.25 -0.08
C ARG A 165 5.44 -3.76 -1.17
N GLU A 166 5.83 -2.72 -1.88
CA GLU A 166 5.30 -2.38 -3.21
C GLU A 166 6.08 -3.22 -4.24
N ILE A 167 5.39 -4.04 -5.03
CA ILE A 167 5.98 -4.87 -6.08
C ILE A 167 5.90 -4.04 -7.37
N ARG A 168 7.05 -3.81 -8.01
CA ARG A 168 7.17 -3.01 -9.23
C ARG A 168 7.67 -3.84 -10.39
#